data_AF-A0A318YHF0-F1
#
_entry.id   AF-A0A318YHF0-F1
#
_cell.length_a   1.000
_cell.length_b   1.000
_cell.length_c   1.000
_cell.angle_alpha   90.00
_cell.angle_beta   90.00
_cell.angle_gamma   90.00
#
_symmetry.space_group_name_H-M   'P 1'
#
loop_
_entity.id
_entity.type
_entity.pdbx_description
1 polymer ?
#
loop_
_entity_poly.entity_id
_entity_poly.type
_entity_poly.pdbx_seq_one_letter_code
_entity_poly.pdbx_strand_id
1 'polypeptide(L)'
;MRLTSLLSLIPAVAASCYHNTPLARRASVPSYGYTATRGPLNWYGLDPSANVACATGTHQSPIVIGSSEISKVNNSTVTLYIPTVSDLEFENLGTTIEVPLTNGTLVVGNHTFTLAQFHFHTPSEHRIDEEYFPMEAHFVFSDEGTRINPSCAYFCSC
;
A
#
# COMPACT_ATOMS: atom_id res chain seq x y z
N MET A 1 28.32 53.66 28.28
CA MET A 1 27.28 52.73 27.81
C MET A 1 27.82 52.04 26.56
N ARG A 2 28.27 50.78 26.66
CA ARG A 2 28.82 50.03 25.51
C ARG A 2 27.70 49.23 24.84
N LEU A 3 27.57 49.41 23.54
CA LEU A 3 26.56 48.83 22.67
C LEU A 3 26.74 47.31 22.57
N THR A 4 25.74 46.53 22.97
CA THR A 4 25.70 45.08 22.81
C THR A 4 25.36 44.73 21.37
N SER A 5 26.29 44.05 20.68
CA SER A 5 26.10 43.55 19.32
C SER A 5 25.21 42.30 19.34
N LEU A 6 24.03 42.35 18.72
CA LEU A 6 23.24 41.16 18.43
C LEU A 6 23.80 40.47 17.18
N LEU A 7 24.31 39.26 17.35
CA LEU A 7 24.66 38.36 16.25
C LEU A 7 23.35 37.77 15.67
N SER A 8 23.02 38.09 14.43
CA SER A 8 21.93 37.41 13.72
C SER A 8 22.37 36.01 13.32
N LEU A 9 21.69 34.99 13.85
CA LEU A 9 21.81 33.63 13.32
C LEU A 9 21.03 33.54 12.01
N ILE A 10 21.74 33.63 10.89
CA ILE A 10 21.19 33.27 9.58
C ILE A 10 21.27 31.74 9.47
N PRO A 11 20.15 31.00 9.34
CA PRO A 11 20.20 29.58 9.06
C PRO A 11 20.81 29.39 7.66
N ALA A 12 21.95 28.70 7.61
CA ALA A 12 22.54 28.29 6.34
C ALA A 12 21.62 27.27 5.67
N VAL A 13 20.88 27.70 4.65
CA VAL A 13 20.10 26.79 3.80
C VAL A 13 21.11 26.05 2.93
N ALA A 14 21.50 24.86 3.35
CA ALA A 14 22.31 23.96 2.53
C ALA A 14 21.41 23.32 1.48
N ALA A 15 21.39 23.87 0.26
CA ALA A 15 20.82 23.20 -0.89
C ALA A 15 21.82 22.13 -1.37
N SER A 16 21.63 20.89 -0.93
CA SER A 16 22.36 19.75 -1.48
C SER A 16 21.78 19.40 -2.85
N CYS A 17 22.27 20.06 -3.90
CA CYS A 17 22.08 19.59 -5.27
C CYS A 17 22.91 18.32 -5.46
N TYR A 18 22.33 17.15 -5.24
CA TYR A 18 22.96 15.88 -5.59
C TYR A 18 23.09 15.80 -7.11
N HIS A 19 24.26 16.20 -7.62
CA HIS A 19 24.63 16.00 -9.01
C HIS A 19 24.76 14.49 -9.26
N ASN A 20 24.21 13.98 -10.38
CA ASN A 20 24.10 12.56 -10.74
C ASN A 20 23.02 11.71 -10.04
N THR A 21 21.91 12.27 -9.54
CA THR A 21 20.72 11.41 -9.38
C THR A 21 20.22 11.00 -10.77
N PRO A 22 20.25 9.70 -11.14
CA PRO A 22 19.60 9.27 -12.37
C PRO A 22 18.12 9.63 -12.25
N LEU A 23 17.63 10.48 -13.14
CA LEU A 23 16.20 10.67 -13.31
C LEU A 23 15.66 9.36 -13.88
N ALA A 24 15.32 8.42 -13.01
CA ALA A 24 14.50 7.28 -13.38
C ALA A 24 13.24 7.82 -14.06
N ARG A 25 12.80 7.14 -15.12
CA ARG A 25 11.57 7.50 -15.84
C ARG A 25 10.45 7.65 -14.81
N ARG A 26 9.87 8.86 -14.68
CA ARG A 26 8.66 9.04 -13.88
C ARG A 26 7.61 8.09 -14.43
N ALA A 27 7.01 7.29 -13.55
CA ALA A 27 5.85 6.49 -13.90
C ALA A 27 4.82 7.36 -14.63
N SER A 28 4.10 6.78 -15.59
CA SER A 28 2.96 7.44 -16.21
C SER A 28 2.00 7.93 -15.12
N VAL A 29 1.48 9.15 -15.26
CA VAL A 29 0.54 9.71 -14.29
C VAL A 29 -0.74 8.87 -14.29
N PRO A 30 -1.09 8.18 -13.19
CA PRO A 30 -2.26 7.30 -13.19
C PRO A 30 -3.57 8.10 -13.23
N SER A 31 -4.62 7.48 -13.75
CA SER A 31 -5.97 8.07 -13.82
C SER A 31 -6.60 8.29 -12.44
N TYR A 32 -6.15 7.56 -11.42
CA TYR A 32 -6.51 7.72 -10.02
C TYR A 32 -5.28 8.06 -9.16
N GLY A 33 -5.48 8.41 -7.88
CA GLY A 33 -4.40 8.63 -6.95
C GLY A 33 -4.87 8.90 -5.52
N TYR A 34 -4.03 9.55 -4.73
CA TYR A 34 -4.28 9.80 -3.31
C TYR A 34 -4.41 11.28 -2.94
N THR A 35 -4.42 12.19 -3.93
CA THR A 35 -4.42 13.63 -3.69
C THR A 35 -5.45 14.36 -4.56
N ALA A 36 -5.95 15.49 -4.02
CA ALA A 36 -6.87 16.40 -4.69
C ALA A 36 -8.08 15.67 -5.33
N THR A 37 -8.47 16.06 -6.54
CA THR A 37 -9.63 15.52 -7.26
C THR A 37 -9.45 14.06 -7.72
N ARG A 38 -8.25 13.49 -7.60
CA ARG A 38 -7.99 12.07 -7.90
C ARG A 38 -7.94 11.20 -6.65
N GLY A 39 -8.09 11.79 -5.47
CA GLY A 39 -8.01 11.12 -4.18
C GLY A 39 -9.24 10.29 -3.81
N PRO A 40 -9.16 9.53 -2.69
CA PRO A 40 -10.19 8.56 -2.29
C PRO A 40 -11.58 9.14 -2.13
N LEU A 41 -11.68 10.38 -1.63
CA LEU A 41 -12.96 11.10 -1.47
C LEU A 41 -13.69 11.37 -2.80
N ASN A 42 -13.02 11.20 -3.94
CA ASN A 42 -13.62 11.40 -5.27
C ASN A 42 -13.48 10.18 -6.21
N TRP A 43 -13.06 9.00 -5.72
CA TRP A 43 -12.86 7.84 -6.60
C TRP A 43 -14.13 7.41 -7.35
N TYR A 44 -15.30 7.52 -6.72
CA TYR A 44 -16.58 7.32 -7.40
C TYR A 44 -16.76 8.29 -8.59
N GLY A 45 -16.37 9.56 -8.42
CA GLY A 45 -16.47 10.58 -9.47
C GLY A 45 -15.48 10.39 -10.62
N LEU A 46 -14.45 9.54 -10.47
CA LEU A 46 -13.50 9.23 -11.55
C LEU A 46 -14.10 8.27 -12.57
N ASP A 47 -14.87 7.29 -12.10
CA ASP A 47 -15.64 6.37 -12.94
C ASP A 47 -16.89 5.90 -12.19
N PRO A 48 -18.03 6.59 -12.37
CA PRO A 48 -19.26 6.25 -11.68
C PRO A 48 -19.81 4.87 -12.01
N SER A 49 -19.36 4.24 -13.11
CA SER A 49 -19.82 2.91 -13.53
C SER A 49 -19.01 1.79 -12.89
N ALA A 50 -17.71 2.01 -12.68
CA ALA A 50 -16.80 1.02 -12.10
C ALA A 50 -16.62 1.18 -10.58
N ASN A 51 -16.72 2.40 -10.04
CA ASN A 51 -16.29 2.73 -8.68
C ASN A 51 -17.45 3.00 -7.71
N VAL A 52 -18.64 2.44 -7.97
CA VAL A 52 -19.84 2.63 -7.12
C VAL A 52 -19.55 2.26 -5.65
N ALA A 53 -18.82 1.16 -5.44
CA ALA A 53 -18.48 0.66 -4.11
C ALA A 53 -17.70 1.69 -3.27
N CYS A 54 -16.87 2.54 -3.89
CA CYS A 54 -16.10 3.56 -3.18
C CYS A 54 -16.97 4.61 -2.48
N ALA A 55 -18.21 4.82 -2.95
CA ALA A 55 -19.15 5.78 -2.35
C ALA A 55 -20.24 5.10 -1.51
N THR A 56 -20.71 3.92 -1.91
CA THR A 56 -21.90 3.29 -1.29
C THR A 56 -21.61 1.94 -0.63
N GLY A 57 -20.38 1.44 -0.71
CA GLY A 57 -20.00 0.16 -0.12
C GLY A 57 -20.07 0.21 1.41
N THR A 58 -20.65 -0.83 2.02
CA THR A 58 -20.77 -0.96 3.48
C THR A 58 -19.68 -1.84 4.11
N HIS A 59 -18.85 -2.47 3.27
CA HIS A 59 -17.75 -3.34 3.66
C HIS A 59 -16.53 -2.93 2.83
N GLN A 60 -15.98 -1.76 3.14
CA GLN A 60 -14.79 -1.21 2.48
C GLN A 60 -13.56 -1.44 3.34
N SER A 61 -12.40 -1.44 2.69
CA SER A 61 -11.10 -1.44 3.33
C SER A 61 -10.34 -0.17 2.92
N PRO A 62 -9.36 0.28 3.72
CA PRO A 62 -8.95 -0.27 5.03
C PRO A 62 -9.95 -0.01 6.17
N ILE A 63 -9.72 -0.65 7.32
CA ILE A 63 -10.46 -0.43 8.57
C ILE A 63 -9.53 -0.25 9.77
N VAL A 64 -10.09 0.22 10.89
CA VAL A 64 -9.46 0.10 12.20
C VAL A 64 -9.79 -1.28 12.77
N ILE A 65 -8.76 -2.03 13.13
CA ILE A 65 -8.86 -3.36 13.73
C ILE A 65 -8.81 -3.20 15.25
N GLY A 66 -9.95 -3.38 15.91
CA GLY A 66 -10.02 -3.48 17.37
C GLY A 66 -9.52 -4.86 17.82
N SER A 67 -8.36 -4.93 18.48
CA SER A 67 -7.73 -6.19 18.86
C SER A 67 -8.59 -7.03 19.83
N SER A 68 -9.46 -6.37 20.59
CA SER A 68 -10.46 -7.00 21.47
C SER A 68 -11.77 -7.39 20.78
N GLU A 69 -12.03 -6.90 19.58
CA GLU A 69 -13.30 -7.10 18.85
C GLU A 69 -13.21 -8.22 17.81
N ILE A 70 -12.00 -8.57 17.39
CA ILE A 70 -11.78 -9.63 16.41
C ILE A 70 -11.85 -11.03 17.03
N SER A 71 -12.40 -11.96 16.26
CA SER A 71 -12.32 -13.38 16.56
C SER A 71 -10.98 -13.94 16.09
N LYS A 72 -10.27 -14.65 16.97
CA LYS A 72 -9.06 -15.39 16.59
C LYS A 72 -9.45 -16.71 15.95
N VAL A 73 -8.78 -17.06 14.85
CA VAL A 73 -8.92 -18.35 14.18
C VAL A 73 -7.79 -19.30 14.57
N ASN A 74 -8.00 -20.60 14.40
CA ASN A 74 -6.95 -21.59 14.63
C ASN A 74 -5.84 -21.42 13.57
N ASN A 75 -4.56 -21.53 13.96
CA ASN A 75 -3.45 -21.36 13.04
C ASN A 75 -3.44 -22.35 11.86
N SER A 76 -4.10 -23.51 12.01
CA SER A 76 -4.23 -24.49 10.93
C SER A 76 -5.23 -24.09 9.83
N THR A 77 -6.01 -23.02 10.05
CA THR A 77 -7.02 -22.57 9.07
C THR A 77 -6.42 -21.79 7.91
N VAL A 78 -5.20 -21.26 8.06
CA VAL A 78 -4.51 -20.46 7.05
C VAL A 78 -3.09 -20.99 6.87
N THR A 79 -2.73 -21.37 5.64
CA THR A 79 -1.36 -21.76 5.27
C THR A 79 -0.86 -20.82 4.18
N LEU A 80 0.25 -20.13 4.44
CA LEU A 80 0.90 -19.24 3.50
C LEU A 80 2.21 -19.85 3.02
N TYR A 81 2.41 -19.88 1.70
CA TYR A 81 3.66 -20.30 1.07
C TYR A 81 4.10 -19.25 0.06
N ILE A 82 5.26 -18.64 0.29
CA ILE A 82 5.90 -17.71 -0.62
C ILE A 82 7.30 -18.27 -0.93
N PRO A 83 7.58 -18.66 -2.18
CA PRO A 83 8.88 -19.23 -2.52
C PRO A 83 9.98 -18.17 -2.50
N THR A 84 11.22 -18.61 -2.23
CA THR A 84 12.40 -17.78 -2.51
C THR A 84 12.61 -17.67 -4.02
N VAL A 85 12.87 -16.46 -4.49
CA VAL A 85 13.10 -16.13 -5.91
C VAL A 85 14.36 -15.27 -6.02
N SER A 86 15.20 -15.57 -7.01
CA SER A 86 16.48 -14.90 -7.23
C SER A 86 16.35 -13.58 -7.99
N ASP A 87 15.36 -13.52 -8.88
CA ASP A 87 15.15 -12.40 -9.79
C ASP A 87 13.69 -11.94 -9.67
N LEU A 88 13.53 -10.69 -9.23
CA LEU A 88 12.23 -10.05 -9.05
C LEU A 88 12.19 -8.77 -9.88
N GLU A 89 11.05 -8.56 -10.54
CA GLU A 89 10.73 -7.29 -11.16
C GLU A 89 10.10 -6.35 -10.13
N PHE A 90 10.56 -5.10 -10.09
CA PHE A 90 10.02 -4.05 -9.24
C PHE A 90 9.43 -2.96 -10.13
N GLU A 91 8.12 -2.79 -10.05
CA GLU A 91 7.40 -1.82 -10.87
C GLU A 91 6.98 -0.62 -10.04
N ASN A 92 7.27 0.58 -10.56
CA ASN A 92 6.71 1.82 -10.01
C ASN A 92 5.47 2.19 -10.83
N LEU A 93 4.29 1.95 -10.26
CA LEU A 93 3.01 2.22 -10.91
C LEU A 93 2.57 3.69 -10.77
N GLY A 94 3.34 4.52 -10.05
CA GLY A 94 3.00 5.91 -9.73
C GLY A 94 2.04 6.09 -8.56
N THR A 95 1.29 5.04 -8.19
CA THR A 95 0.45 4.97 -6.98
C THR A 95 0.98 4.02 -5.92
N THR A 96 1.77 3.02 -6.30
CA THR A 96 2.45 2.07 -5.40
C THR A 96 3.72 1.54 -6.07
N ILE A 97 4.53 0.79 -5.30
CA ILE A 97 5.56 -0.09 -5.83
C ILE A 97 5.04 -1.53 -5.75
N GLU A 98 4.98 -2.20 -6.89
CA GLU A 98 4.45 -3.55 -7.04
C GLU A 98 5.56 -4.53 -7.47
N VAL A 99 5.45 -5.77 -6.99
CA VAL A 99 6.27 -6.91 -7.39
C VAL A 99 5.35 -8.02 -7.89
N PRO A 100 5.28 -8.24 -9.22
CA PRO A 100 4.56 -9.37 -9.79
C PRO A 100 5.21 -10.69 -9.37
N LEU A 101 4.44 -11.63 -8.81
CA LEU A 101 4.95 -12.94 -8.38
C LEU A 101 3.84 -13.97 -8.39
N THR A 102 3.92 -14.99 -9.25
CA THR A 102 2.80 -15.91 -9.52
C THR A 102 2.98 -17.34 -9.01
N ASN A 103 3.96 -17.57 -8.12
CA ASN A 103 4.36 -18.91 -7.66
C ASN A 103 4.15 -19.12 -6.15
N GLY A 104 3.55 -18.16 -5.45
CA GLY A 104 3.10 -18.29 -4.05
C GLY A 104 1.68 -18.82 -3.94
N THR A 105 1.33 -19.36 -2.78
CA THR A 105 -0.02 -19.84 -2.47
C THR A 105 -0.50 -19.41 -1.09
N LEU A 106 -1.80 -19.17 -0.98
CA LEU A 106 -2.53 -18.97 0.27
C LEU A 106 -3.64 -20.01 0.33
N VAL A 107 -3.66 -20.84 1.36
CA VAL A 107 -4.72 -21.81 1.61
C VAL A 107 -5.55 -21.35 2.79
N VAL A 108 -6.86 -21.17 2.61
CA VAL A 108 -7.82 -20.84 3.67
C VAL A 108 -8.88 -21.93 3.73
N GLY A 109 -8.87 -22.72 4.80
CA GLY A 109 -9.65 -23.95 4.88
C GLY A 109 -9.30 -24.92 3.76
N ASN A 110 -10.24 -25.16 2.84
CA ASN A 110 -10.04 -26.05 1.68
C ASN A 110 -9.84 -25.29 0.35
N HIS A 111 -9.77 -23.95 0.40
CA HIS A 111 -9.63 -23.11 -0.79
C HIS A 111 -8.17 -22.70 -0.95
N THR A 112 -7.62 -22.88 -2.15
CA THR A 112 -6.25 -22.47 -2.50
C THR A 112 -6.31 -21.30 -3.45
N PHE A 113 -5.58 -20.24 -3.13
CA PHE A 113 -5.41 -19.05 -3.96
C PHE A 113 -3.95 -18.96 -4.41
N THR A 114 -3.73 -18.51 -5.64
CA THR A 114 -2.39 -18.28 -6.20
C THR A 114 -2.02 -16.80 -6.04
N LEU A 115 -0.80 -16.54 -5.62
CA LEU A 115 -0.26 -15.18 -5.54
C LEU A 115 -0.27 -14.56 -6.94
N ALA A 116 -0.64 -13.29 -7.05
CA ALA A 116 -0.57 -12.53 -8.30
C ALA A 116 0.57 -11.50 -8.23
N GLN A 117 0.60 -10.75 -7.13
CA GLN A 117 1.57 -9.71 -6.85
C GLN A 117 1.63 -9.43 -5.34
N PHE A 118 2.64 -8.69 -4.92
CA PHE A 118 2.58 -7.94 -3.67
C PHE A 118 3.02 -6.50 -3.89
N HIS A 119 2.53 -5.58 -3.05
CA HIS A 119 2.85 -4.16 -3.13
C HIS A 119 2.86 -3.51 -1.74
N PHE A 120 3.27 -2.24 -1.69
CA PHE A 120 3.50 -1.52 -0.43
C PHE A 120 2.72 -0.21 -0.34
N HIS A 121 2.29 0.11 0.87
CA HIS A 121 1.70 1.39 1.25
C HIS A 121 2.51 2.06 2.36
N THR A 122 2.64 3.38 2.29
CA THR A 122 3.20 4.19 3.38
C THR A 122 2.40 5.49 3.54
N PRO A 123 1.85 5.79 4.74
CA PRO A 123 1.81 4.93 5.93
C PRO A 123 0.95 3.66 5.72
N SER A 124 0.80 2.82 6.74
CA SER A 124 -0.14 1.70 6.70
C SER A 124 -1.56 2.18 6.39
N GLU A 125 -2.31 1.35 5.66
CA GLU A 125 -3.71 1.64 5.36
C GLU A 125 -4.58 1.23 6.55
N HIS A 126 -4.38 0.02 7.09
CA HIS A 126 -5.03 -0.45 8.31
C HIS A 126 -4.41 0.17 9.56
N ARG A 127 -5.20 0.19 10.64
CA ARG A 127 -4.78 0.57 11.98
C ARG A 127 -5.09 -0.53 12.97
N ILE A 128 -4.28 -0.67 14.01
CA ILE A 128 -4.55 -1.58 15.14
C ILE A 128 -4.82 -0.71 16.36
N ASP A 129 -6.01 -0.82 16.94
CA ASP A 129 -6.41 0.00 18.10
C ASP A 129 -6.14 1.51 17.87
N GLU A 130 -6.52 2.01 16.69
CA GLU A 130 -6.29 3.39 16.17
C GLU A 130 -4.85 3.77 15.82
N GLU A 131 -3.86 2.89 16.04
CA GLU A 131 -2.46 3.15 15.70
C GLU A 131 -2.14 2.72 14.26
N TYR A 132 -1.48 3.60 13.49
CA TYR A 132 -0.94 3.28 12.16
C TYR A 132 0.53 2.88 12.27
N PHE A 133 0.99 2.10 11.31
CA PHE A 133 2.38 1.69 11.17
C PHE A 133 3.07 2.47 10.04
N PRO A 134 4.41 2.57 10.04
CA PRO A 134 5.14 3.26 8.97
C PRO A 134 4.90 2.68 7.57
N MET A 135 4.59 1.38 7.47
CA MET A 135 4.40 0.70 6.20
C MET A 135 3.48 -0.52 6.32
N GLU A 136 2.78 -0.85 5.24
CA GLU A 136 1.98 -2.06 5.09
C GLU A 136 2.26 -2.73 3.75
N ALA A 137 2.47 -4.04 3.75
CA ALA A 137 2.61 -4.85 2.56
C ALA A 137 1.31 -5.63 2.30
N HIS A 138 0.83 -5.59 1.06
CA HIS A 138 -0.33 -6.32 0.59
C HIS A 138 0.12 -7.44 -0.34
N PHE A 139 -0.20 -8.69 0.00
CA PHE A 139 -0.04 -9.83 -0.90
C PHE A 139 -1.40 -10.16 -1.50
N VAL A 140 -1.52 -10.04 -2.82
CA VAL A 140 -2.79 -10.23 -3.54
C VAL A 140 -2.83 -11.64 -4.11
N PHE A 141 -3.84 -12.41 -3.70
CA PHE A 141 -4.09 -13.75 -4.20
C PHE A 141 -5.42 -13.84 -4.95
N SER A 142 -5.47 -14.69 -5.97
CA SER A 142 -6.65 -14.95 -6.80
C SER A 142 -6.90 -16.45 -6.97
N ASP A 143 -8.17 -16.84 -7.11
CA ASP A 143 -8.56 -18.17 -7.57
C ASP A 143 -8.34 -18.29 -9.10
N GLU A 144 -8.20 -19.52 -9.63
CA GLU A 144 -7.91 -19.77 -11.04
C GLU A 144 -8.93 -19.04 -11.95
N GLY A 145 -8.45 -18.02 -12.69
CA GLY A 145 -9.17 -17.43 -13.82
C GLY A 145 -9.67 -15.99 -13.68
N THR A 146 -9.47 -15.30 -12.55
CA THR A 146 -9.86 -13.87 -12.46
C THR A 146 -8.70 -12.98 -12.03
N ARG A 147 -8.12 -12.27 -12.99
CA ARG A 147 -7.10 -11.22 -12.77
C ARG A 147 -7.63 -9.97 -12.05
N ILE A 148 -8.95 -9.84 -11.82
CA ILE A 148 -9.58 -8.55 -11.45
C ILE A 148 -10.64 -8.69 -10.35
N ASN A 149 -10.52 -9.67 -9.46
CA ASN A 149 -11.20 -9.56 -8.17
C ASN A 149 -10.26 -10.17 -7.10
N PRO A 150 -9.57 -9.34 -6.30
CA PRO A 150 -8.76 -9.87 -5.22
C PRO A 150 -9.68 -10.67 -4.32
N SER A 151 -9.56 -12.00 -4.39
CA SER A 151 -10.41 -12.90 -3.62
C SER A 151 -9.94 -12.96 -2.16
N CYS A 152 -8.67 -12.62 -1.93
CA CYS A 152 -8.08 -12.44 -0.62
C CYS A 152 -6.84 -11.52 -0.70
N ALA A 153 -6.79 -10.49 0.14
CA ALA A 153 -5.57 -9.72 0.40
C ALA A 153 -5.05 -10.11 1.79
N TYR A 154 -3.78 -10.45 1.88
CA TYR A 154 -3.09 -10.67 3.15
C TYR A 154 -2.26 -9.42 3.49
N PHE A 155 -2.48 -8.89 4.69
CA PHE A 155 -1.86 -7.66 5.17
C PHE A 155 -0.73 -7.99 6.14
N CYS A 156 0.44 -7.41 5.90
CA CYS A 156 1.55 -7.42 6.84
C CYS A 156 1.95 -5.98 7.15
N SER A 157 1.60 -5.50 8.34
CA SER A 157 2.08 -4.22 8.87
C SER A 157 3.48 -4.41 9.46
N CYS A 158 4.44 -3.57 9.07
CA CYS A 158 5.83 -3.61 9.54
C CYS A 158 6.15 -2.43 10.47
#